data_AF-A0A7V4JNV5-F1
#
_entry.id   AF-A0A7V4JNV5-F1
#
_cell.length_a   1.000
_cell.length_b   1.000
_cell.length_c   1.000
_cell.angle_alpha   90.00
_cell.angle_beta   90.00
_cell.angle_gamma   90.00
#
_symmetry.space_group_name_H-M   'P 1'
#
loop_
_entity.id
_entity.type
_entity.pdbx_description
1 polymer ?
#
loop_
_entity_poly.entity_id
_entity_poly.type
_entity_poly.pdbx_seq_one_letter_code
_entity_poly.pdbx_strand_id
1 'polypeptide(L)'
;MLIRHSSHITAVGTTSLRALESLYWLGVKCLKGLDYHSLDQWEAYSLPQEIPPSEALSALLAHSSHHIQATTRLMIVPGYTFKLTRKLITNFHQPESTLLMLVAAFVGKQAWKNIYAYALQNNFRFLSYGDSSLLIPFPDS
;
A
#
# COMPACT_ATOMS: atom_id res chain seq x y z
N MET A 1 -5.97 -0.37 -17.21
CA MET A 1 -5.32 -1.60 -16.67
C MET A 1 -5.75 -1.87 -15.23
N LEU A 2 -5.50 -0.97 -14.27
CA LEU A 2 -5.83 -1.19 -12.84
C LEU A 2 -7.31 -1.52 -12.57
N ILE A 3 -8.25 -0.81 -13.21
CA ILE A 3 -9.70 -1.07 -13.06
C ILE A 3 -10.08 -2.51 -13.45
N ARG A 4 -9.39 -3.10 -14.44
CA ARG A 4 -9.69 -4.45 -14.94
C ARG A 4 -9.03 -5.57 -14.10
N HIS A 5 -8.05 -5.24 -13.27
CA HIS A 5 -7.22 -6.22 -12.55
C HIS A 5 -7.06 -5.88 -11.06
N SER A 6 -7.96 -5.10 -10.48
CA SER A 6 -7.88 -4.59 -9.09
C SER A 6 -7.76 -5.70 -8.04
N SER A 7 -8.15 -6.94 -8.37
CA SER A 7 -8.04 -8.12 -7.50
C SER A 7 -6.67 -8.82 -7.52
N HIS A 8 -5.73 -8.43 -8.39
CA HIS A 8 -4.48 -9.18 -8.61
C HIS A 8 -3.21 -8.33 -8.61
N ILE A 9 -3.26 -7.10 -8.12
CA ILE A 9 -2.12 -6.16 -8.19
C ILE A 9 -1.01 -6.62 -7.24
N THR A 10 0.19 -6.80 -7.79
CA THR A 10 1.43 -7.03 -7.05
C THR A 10 2.27 -5.77 -7.08
N ALA A 11 2.57 -5.20 -5.92
CA ALA A 11 3.52 -4.10 -5.81
C ALA A 11 4.94 -4.65 -5.67
N VAL A 12 5.88 -4.05 -6.40
CA VAL A 12 7.32 -4.31 -6.25
C VAL A 12 7.94 -3.09 -5.59
N GLY A 13 8.30 -3.22 -4.32
CA GLY A 13 8.79 -2.15 -3.46
C GLY A 13 7.68 -1.42 -2.70
N THR A 14 8.02 -0.94 -1.51
CA THR A 14 7.11 -0.21 -0.61
C THR A 14 6.73 1.18 -1.13
N THR A 15 7.58 1.80 -1.95
CA THR A 15 7.27 3.07 -2.64
C THR A 15 6.17 2.86 -3.67
N SER A 16 6.29 1.83 -4.52
CA SER A 16 5.26 1.46 -5.50
C SER A 16 3.93 1.12 -4.83
N LEU A 17 3.97 0.38 -3.71
CA LEU A 17 2.78 0.08 -2.93
C LEU A 17 2.08 1.37 -2.45
N ARG A 18 2.83 2.31 -1.87
CA ARG A 18 2.27 3.58 -1.39
C ARG A 18 1.71 4.41 -2.53
N ALA A 19 2.38 4.46 -3.68
CA ALA A 19 1.89 5.16 -4.85
C ALA A 19 0.56 4.55 -5.36
N LEU A 20 0.49 3.22 -5.49
CA LEU A 20 -0.72 2.51 -5.89
C LEU A 20 -1.88 2.79 -4.94
N GLU A 21 -1.69 2.59 -3.63
CA GLU A 21 -2.72 2.87 -2.63
C GLU A 21 -3.13 4.35 -2.63
N SER A 22 -2.19 5.27 -2.88
CA SER A 22 -2.50 6.69 -2.99
C SER A 22 -3.44 6.98 -4.17
N LEU A 23 -3.27 6.32 -5.33
CA LEU A 23 -4.18 6.51 -6.49
C LEU A 23 -5.64 6.23 -6.13
N TYR A 24 -5.90 5.22 -5.30
CA TYR A 24 -7.25 4.97 -4.80
C TYR A 24 -7.77 6.18 -4.00
N TRP A 25 -6.99 6.68 -3.04
CA TRP A 25 -7.40 7.80 -2.20
C TRP A 25 -7.55 9.11 -2.97
N LEU A 26 -6.69 9.39 -3.95
CA LEU A 26 -6.86 10.55 -4.83
C LEU A 26 -8.18 10.46 -5.60
N GLY A 27 -8.56 9.27 -6.07
CA GLY A 27 -9.86 9.03 -6.67
C GLY A 27 -11.05 9.25 -5.73
N VAL A 28 -10.91 8.82 -4.46
CA VAL A 28 -11.89 9.12 -3.40
C VAL A 28 -12.00 10.64 -3.19
N LYS A 29 -10.87 11.37 -3.19
CA LYS A 29 -10.86 12.83 -3.07
C LYS A 29 -11.58 13.49 -4.25
N CYS A 30 -11.36 13.02 -5.49
CA CYS A 30 -12.13 13.48 -6.65
C CYS A 30 -13.65 13.31 -6.46
N LEU A 31 -14.10 12.13 -5.98
CA LEU A 31 -15.53 11.87 -5.72
C LEU A 31 -16.13 12.79 -4.65
N LYS A 32 -15.31 13.27 -3.72
CA LYS A 32 -15.73 14.15 -2.62
C LYS A 32 -15.55 15.63 -2.93
N GLY A 33 -15.10 15.98 -4.14
CA GLY A 33 -14.79 17.36 -4.51
C GLY A 33 -13.64 17.97 -3.71
N LEU A 34 -12.72 17.14 -3.22
CA LEU A 34 -11.53 17.56 -2.46
C LEU A 34 -10.31 17.70 -3.40
N ASP A 35 -9.30 18.47 -2.97
CA ASP A 35 -8.04 18.62 -3.70
C ASP A 35 -7.29 17.29 -3.85
N TYR A 36 -7.15 16.76 -5.06
CA TYR A 36 -6.50 15.48 -5.33
C TYR A 36 -5.03 15.60 -5.78
N HIS A 37 -4.40 16.78 -5.68
CA HIS A 37 -2.98 16.96 -6.04
C HIS A 37 -2.02 16.51 -4.92
N SER A 38 -2.53 16.27 -3.72
CA SER A 38 -1.76 15.77 -2.59
C SER A 38 -2.55 14.78 -1.73
N LEU A 39 -1.83 13.94 -0.99
CA LEU A 39 -2.38 13.06 0.04
C LEU A 39 -1.51 13.14 1.29
N ASP A 40 -2.07 13.64 2.39
CA ASP A 40 -1.38 13.77 3.66
C ASP A 40 -1.25 12.44 4.42
N GLN A 41 -0.39 12.43 5.45
CA GLN A 41 0.02 11.19 6.15
C GLN A 41 -1.15 10.33 6.63
N TRP A 42 -2.13 10.95 7.29
CA TRP A 42 -3.24 10.26 7.96
C TRP A 42 -4.58 10.46 7.26
N GLU A 43 -4.58 11.18 6.14
CA GLU A 43 -5.81 11.60 5.45
C GLU A 43 -6.65 10.39 5.00
N ALA A 44 -6.00 9.31 4.56
CA ALA A 44 -6.64 8.07 4.16
C ALA A 44 -7.55 7.45 5.24
N TYR A 45 -7.28 7.69 6.53
CA TYR A 45 -8.06 7.13 7.63
C TYR A 45 -9.36 7.89 7.89
N SER A 46 -9.45 9.14 7.43
CA SER A 46 -10.64 9.99 7.59
C SER A 46 -11.54 10.00 6.34
N LEU A 47 -11.02 9.53 5.19
CA LEU A 47 -11.79 9.41 3.96
C LEU A 47 -12.78 8.23 4.01
N PRO A 48 -13.89 8.29 3.24
CA PRO A 48 -14.85 7.19 3.19
C PRO A 48 -14.22 5.87 2.75
N GLN A 49 -14.40 4.83 3.57
CA GLN A 49 -13.70 3.55 3.41
C GLN A 49 -14.40 2.58 2.45
N GLU A 50 -15.69 2.77 2.19
CA GLU A 50 -16.56 1.80 1.50
C GLU A 50 -16.69 2.05 -0.01
N ILE A 51 -15.87 2.95 -0.58
CA ILE A 51 -15.91 3.23 -2.02
C ILE A 51 -15.23 2.09 -2.79
N PRO A 52 -15.89 1.46 -3.78
CA PRO A 52 -15.28 0.44 -4.61
C PRO A 52 -14.03 0.96 -5.35
N PRO A 53 -12.94 0.18 -5.45
CA PRO A 53 -11.73 0.62 -6.16
C PRO A 53 -11.97 1.02 -7.62
N SER A 54 -12.90 0.37 -8.31
CA SER A 54 -13.27 0.72 -9.69
C SER A 54 -13.88 2.13 -9.79
N GLU A 55 -14.70 2.52 -8.81
CA GLU A 55 -15.36 3.81 -8.79
C GLU A 55 -14.35 4.93 -8.50
N ALA A 56 -13.53 4.77 -7.46
CA ALA A 56 -12.47 5.72 -7.12
C ALA A 56 -11.49 5.93 -8.30
N LEU A 57 -11.01 4.84 -8.92
CA LEU A 57 -10.09 4.95 -10.05
C LEU A 57 -10.76 5.59 -11.28
N SER A 58 -12.05 5.31 -11.53
CA SER A 58 -12.78 5.94 -12.64
C SER A 58 -12.93 7.44 -12.42
N ALA A 59 -13.22 7.87 -11.19
CA ALA A 59 -13.27 9.28 -10.84
C ALA A 59 -11.93 9.98 -11.07
N LEU A 60 -10.82 9.37 -10.64
CA LEU A 60 -9.49 9.94 -10.87
C LEU A 60 -9.16 10.08 -12.37
N LEU A 61 -9.51 9.08 -13.18
CA LEU A 61 -9.32 9.13 -14.64
C LEU A 61 -10.20 10.18 -15.33
N ALA A 62 -11.38 10.48 -14.79
CA ALA A 62 -12.23 11.54 -15.34
C ALA A 62 -11.66 12.95 -15.07
N HIS A 63 -10.87 13.12 -14.01
CA HIS A 63 -10.29 14.41 -13.59
C HIS A 63 -8.87 14.64 -14.13
N SER A 64 -8.19 13.58 -14.58
CA SER A 64 -6.83 13.66 -15.09
C SER A 64 -6.79 13.27 -16.56
N SER A 65 -6.10 14.08 -17.37
CA SER A 65 -5.60 13.62 -18.68
C SER A 65 -4.66 12.43 -18.47
N HIS A 66 -4.24 11.72 -19.54
CA HIS A 66 -3.45 10.47 -19.53
C HIS A 66 -2.22 10.38 -18.59
N HIS A 67 -1.84 11.45 -17.89
CA HIS A 67 -0.81 11.55 -16.87
C HIS A 67 -1.37 12.06 -15.53
N ILE A 68 -1.07 11.36 -14.44
CA ILE A 68 -1.40 11.77 -13.06
C ILE A 68 -0.11 12.20 -12.36
N GLN A 69 -0.12 13.42 -11.82
CA GLN A 69 0.96 13.93 -10.97
C GLN A 69 0.39 14.40 -9.64
N ALA A 70 0.88 13.81 -8.55
CA ALA A 70 0.47 14.15 -7.20
C ALA A 70 1.60 13.86 -6.20
N THR A 71 1.50 14.46 -5.02
CA THR A 71 2.40 14.18 -3.90
C THR A 71 1.70 13.28 -2.89
N THR A 72 2.45 12.37 -2.25
CA THR A 72 1.88 11.51 -1.22
C THR A 72 2.83 11.39 -0.03
N ARG A 73 2.25 11.51 1.16
CA ARG A 73 2.90 11.23 2.44
C ARG A 73 2.23 10.07 3.17
N LEU A 74 1.37 9.31 2.47
CA LEU A 74 0.55 8.24 3.03
C LEU A 74 1.32 7.36 4.01
N MET A 75 0.88 7.37 5.27
CA MET A 75 1.36 6.46 6.29
C MET A 75 0.49 5.20 6.27
N ILE A 76 1.16 4.05 6.16
CA ILE A 76 0.52 2.73 6.19
C ILE A 76 1.01 2.03 7.45
N VAL A 77 0.10 1.88 8.41
CA VAL A 77 0.37 1.27 9.72
C VAL A 77 -0.67 0.17 10.01
N PRO A 78 -0.42 -0.73 10.99
CA PRO A 78 -1.38 -1.78 11.33
C PRO A 78 -2.79 -1.24 11.55
N GLY A 79 -3.78 -1.89 10.92
CA GLY A 79 -5.17 -1.42 10.83
C GLY A 79 -5.52 -0.72 9.52
N TYR A 80 -4.55 -0.46 8.64
CA TYR A 80 -4.81 0.04 7.28
C TYR A 80 -5.50 -1.02 6.40
N THR A 81 -6.58 -0.64 5.73
CA THR A 81 -7.28 -1.50 4.76
C THR A 81 -6.72 -1.30 3.36
N PHE A 82 -6.03 -2.31 2.83
CA PHE A 82 -5.50 -2.27 1.46
C PHE A 82 -6.61 -2.33 0.41
N LYS A 83 -6.59 -1.37 -0.52
CA LYS A 83 -7.67 -1.18 -1.50
C LYS A 83 -7.31 -1.73 -2.87
N LEU A 84 -6.04 -1.69 -3.24
CA LEU A 84 -5.57 -2.12 -4.56
C LEU A 84 -4.55 -3.25 -4.48
N THR A 85 -3.55 -3.14 -3.60
CA THR A 85 -2.42 -4.06 -3.58
C THR A 85 -2.77 -5.35 -2.86
N ARG A 86 -2.52 -6.50 -3.50
CA ARG A 86 -2.78 -7.84 -2.95
C ARG A 86 -1.53 -8.67 -2.71
N LYS A 87 -0.41 -8.32 -3.33
CA LYS A 87 0.90 -8.96 -3.08
C LYS A 87 1.97 -7.88 -3.02
N LEU A 88 3.00 -8.10 -2.22
CA LEU A 88 4.13 -7.19 -2.08
C LEU A 88 5.44 -7.96 -2.22
N ILE A 89 6.31 -7.52 -3.11
CA ILE A 89 7.72 -7.91 -3.13
C ILE A 89 8.51 -6.78 -2.49
N THR A 90 9.29 -7.08 -1.44
CA THR A 90 10.10 -6.07 -0.74
C THR A 90 11.29 -6.71 -0.03
N ASN A 91 12.35 -5.94 0.19
CA ASN A 91 13.46 -6.31 1.07
C ASN A 91 13.01 -6.40 2.54
N PHE A 92 13.85 -7.00 3.37
CA PHE A 92 13.76 -6.93 4.84
C PHE A 92 14.25 -5.58 5.36
N HIS A 93 13.44 -4.97 6.24
CA HIS A 93 13.70 -3.61 6.76
C HIS A 93 14.21 -3.65 8.19
N GLN A 94 14.80 -2.56 8.66
CA GLN A 94 15.21 -2.48 10.07
C GLN A 94 14.02 -2.55 11.04
N PRO A 95 14.22 -3.15 12.23
CA PRO A 95 13.32 -2.98 13.37
C PRO A 95 13.00 -1.50 13.62
N GLU A 96 11.79 -1.21 14.09
CA GLU A 96 11.33 0.14 14.46
C GLU A 96 11.25 1.15 13.29
N SER A 97 11.33 0.69 12.03
CA SER A 97 11.14 1.55 10.86
C SER A 97 9.66 1.68 10.45
N THR A 98 9.31 2.81 9.80
CA THR A 98 7.99 2.99 9.18
C THR A 98 7.73 1.97 8.05
N LEU A 99 8.79 1.48 7.40
CA LEU A 99 8.70 0.39 6.42
C LEU A 99 8.30 -0.94 7.08
N LEU A 100 8.82 -1.22 8.28
CA LEU A 100 8.36 -2.37 9.06
C LEU A 100 6.90 -2.23 9.47
N MET A 101 6.44 -1.02 9.82
CA MET A 101 5.01 -0.78 10.10
C MET A 101 4.13 -1.07 8.87
N LEU A 102 4.57 -0.68 7.67
CA LEU A 102 3.88 -1.00 6.42
C LEU A 102 3.82 -2.51 6.19
N VAL A 103 4.94 -3.22 6.38
CA VAL A 103 4.97 -4.69 6.28
C VAL A 103 4.03 -5.32 7.31
N ALA A 104 4.05 -4.85 8.56
CA ALA A 104 3.18 -5.32 9.62
C ALA A 104 1.70 -5.07 9.33
N ALA A 105 1.36 -3.95 8.69
CA ALA A 105 0.02 -3.69 8.19
C ALA A 105 -0.37 -4.67 7.08
N PHE A 106 0.57 -4.95 6.17
CA PHE A 106 0.31 -5.76 4.99
C PHE A 106 0.09 -7.24 5.30
N VAL A 107 0.91 -7.85 6.17
CA VAL A 107 0.79 -9.29 6.51
C VAL A 107 0.02 -9.55 7.81
N GLY A 108 -0.32 -8.50 8.56
CA GLY A 108 -0.96 -8.61 9.87
C GLY A 108 0.03 -8.67 11.05
N LYS A 109 -0.45 -8.24 12.22
CA LYS A 109 0.36 -7.96 13.43
C LYS A 109 1.14 -9.16 13.98
N GLN A 110 0.65 -10.39 13.79
CA GLN A 110 1.32 -11.59 14.27
C GLN A 110 2.27 -12.19 13.22
N ALA A 111 1.90 -12.13 11.94
CA ALA A 111 2.66 -12.77 10.88
C ALA A 111 4.02 -12.10 10.64
N TRP A 112 4.10 -10.76 10.71
CA TRP A 112 5.37 -10.07 10.47
C TRP A 112 6.45 -10.46 11.48
N LYS A 113 6.09 -10.69 12.75
CA LYS A 113 7.04 -11.12 13.78
C LYS A 113 7.63 -12.49 13.44
N ASN A 114 6.79 -13.43 13.00
CA ASN A 114 7.23 -14.76 12.61
C ASN A 114 8.14 -14.73 11.38
N ILE A 115 7.80 -13.92 10.38
CA ILE A 115 8.61 -13.72 9.16
C ILE A 115 10.00 -13.17 9.51
N TYR A 116 10.05 -12.14 10.36
CA TYR A 116 11.32 -11.51 10.75
C TYR A 116 12.15 -12.39 11.69
N ALA A 117 11.51 -13.10 12.62
CA ALA A 117 12.20 -14.08 13.46
C ALA A 117 12.85 -15.18 12.62
N TYR A 118 12.13 -15.70 11.61
CA TYR A 118 12.68 -16.69 10.68
C TYR A 118 13.87 -16.13 9.90
N ALA A 119 13.75 -14.92 9.34
CA ALA A 119 14.83 -14.27 8.60
C ALA A 119 16.10 -14.10 9.45
N LEU A 120 15.95 -13.65 10.69
CA LEU A 120 17.06 -13.48 11.65
C LEU A 120 17.71 -14.83 12.01
N GLN A 121 16.90 -15.86 12.31
CA GLN A 121 17.39 -17.20 12.66
C GLN A 121 18.13 -17.89 11.50
N ASN A 122 17.83 -17.51 10.25
CA ASN A 122 18.42 -18.09 9.04
C ASN A 122 19.44 -17.17 8.35
N ASN A 123 19.98 -16.16 9.07
CA ASN A 123 21.03 -15.27 8.58
C ASN A 123 20.69 -14.55 7.24
N PHE A 124 19.43 -14.20 7.04
CA PHE A 124 19.03 -13.38 5.90
C PHE A 124 19.73 -12.01 5.98
N ARG A 125 20.11 -11.46 4.83
CA ARG A 125 20.68 -10.12 4.73
C ARG A 125 19.55 -9.11 4.68
N PHE A 126 19.65 -8.05 5.48
CA PHE A 126 18.64 -6.99 5.56
C PHE A 126 19.05 -5.78 4.70
N LEU A 127 18.14 -4.80 4.57
CA LEU A 127 18.35 -3.51 3.89
C LEU A 127 18.42 -3.59 2.36
N SER A 128 18.86 -2.50 1.72
CA SER A 128 18.75 -2.25 0.28
C SER A 128 19.41 -3.30 -0.61
N TYR A 129 20.48 -3.96 -0.12
CA TYR A 129 21.21 -5.00 -0.85
C TYR A 129 21.06 -6.39 -0.21
N GLY A 130 20.12 -6.51 0.72
CA GLY A 130 19.79 -7.75 1.37
C GLY A 130 18.89 -8.64 0.52
N ASP A 131 18.32 -9.64 1.18
CA ASP A 131 17.40 -10.58 0.58
C ASP A 131 16.00 -9.97 0.47
N SER A 132 15.20 -10.50 -0.45
CA SER A 132 13.82 -10.08 -0.71
C SER A 132 12.81 -11.06 -0.14
N SER A 133 11.60 -10.56 0.08
CA SER A 133 10.44 -11.31 0.52
C SER A 133 9.30 -11.14 -0.48
N LEU A 134 8.56 -12.22 -0.74
CA LEU A 134 7.25 -12.19 -1.38
C LEU A 134 6.20 -12.35 -0.28
N LEU A 135 5.39 -11.32 -0.11
CA LEU A 135 4.35 -11.26 0.91
C LEU A 135 2.99 -11.41 0.22
N ILE A 136 2.22 -12.39 0.68
CA ILE A 136 0.85 -12.65 0.23
C ILE A 136 0.01 -12.72 1.51
N PRO A 137 -0.81 -11.70 1.81
CA PRO A 137 -1.70 -11.77 2.95
C PRO A 137 -2.74 -12.86 2.72
N PHE A 138 -3.00 -13.65 3.75
CA PHE A 138 -4.14 -14.56 3.72
C PHE A 138 -5.42 -13.71 3.66
N PRO A 139 -6.43 -14.11 2.87
CA PRO A 139 -7.74 -13.49 2.99
C PRO A 139 -8.18 -13.59 4.45
N ASP A 140 -8.72 -12.49 4.99
CA ASP A 140 -9.25 -12.46 6.35
C ASP A 140 -10.17 -13.68 6.53
N SER A 141 -9.82 -14.53 7.50
CA SER A 141 -10.60 -15.70 7.90
C SER A 141 -11.91 -15.29 8.54
#